data_AF-A0A7V9HIS7-F1
#
_entry.id   AF-A0A7V9HIS7-F1
#
_cell.length_a   1.000
_cell.length_b   1.000
_cell.length_c   1.000
_cell.angle_alpha   90.00
_cell.angle_beta   90.00
_cell.angle_gamma   90.00
#
_symmetry.space_group_name_H-M   'P 1'
#
loop_
_entity.id
_entity.type
_entity.pdbx_description
1 polymer ?
#
loop_
_entity_poly.entity_id
_entity_poly.type
_entity_poly.pdbx_seq_one_letter_code
_entity_poly.pdbx_strand_id
1 'polypeptide(L)'
;PPRRAEAPPPGPRLLPAIAGRMPVLDAVRAYQHAGTMPFSTPGHKLGAGTSDELHDLLGPGVFAADIWLNTAAHDTAVRDAEALAAATWGAGRTFFLVNGSSSGNHAFLLATLSPGDEVVLGRDIHTSLLTALILTGARPIYVAPQLRPELDLGLGPDPAAIAAALNAHPAAKLVVLTSPTYWGITADVAAIAAVAHARGVPLYVDEAWGPHFPFHPNLPPSAIASGADGAVTSPHKLLAGLSQAAMLHAGGPRVDLARLATVVTLTQTTSPLLPILASLDACRQQMAARGEALLDRALALAGSASHRLQRLPGVTVLDAARLGLPPWRHDPTRLVIDVQGLGLTGFEAERRLRQHFGLAPEMSDLLGVVCLITIGDTEASVDRLVAAFAALAAGRRPPRRPGPGNMRSMGEIVAPGRQALTPRDAFFAPTRLVSLAEAAGEVVAELVVPYPPGIPVVAPGEVVTAAKVDYLRQVVARGGLVRGVADPTLRTLRIVAP
;
A
#
# COMPACT_ATOMS: atom_id res chain seq x y z
N PRO A 1 6.22 5.07 -38.72
CA PRO A 1 6.29 6.11 -37.67
C PRO A 1 5.43 5.72 -36.45
N PRO A 2 6.02 5.43 -35.28
CA PRO A 2 5.23 5.08 -34.12
C PRO A 2 4.49 6.34 -33.65
N ARG A 3 3.16 6.21 -33.47
CA ARG A 3 2.30 7.28 -32.96
C ARG A 3 2.78 7.64 -31.55
N ARG A 4 3.14 8.92 -31.34
CA ARG A 4 3.31 9.49 -30.00
C ARG A 4 2.01 9.26 -29.23
N ALA A 5 2.07 8.49 -28.15
CA ALA A 5 0.99 8.49 -27.18
C ALA A 5 0.89 9.91 -26.62
N GLU A 6 -0.22 10.60 -26.87
CA GLU A 6 -0.49 11.90 -26.31
C GLU A 6 -0.53 11.77 -24.78
N ALA A 7 0.12 12.71 -24.09
CA ALA A 7 0.07 12.78 -22.64
C ALA A 7 -1.40 12.90 -22.19
N PRO A 8 -1.81 12.26 -21.08
CA PRO A 8 -3.16 12.40 -20.57
C PRO A 8 -3.48 13.88 -20.29
N PRO A 9 -4.75 14.30 -20.47
CA PRO A 9 -5.14 15.70 -20.29
C PRO A 9 -4.82 16.16 -18.84
N PRO A 10 -4.45 17.44 -18.65
CA PRO A 10 -4.22 17.97 -17.30
C PRO A 10 -5.51 17.82 -16.47
N GLY A 11 -5.34 17.35 -15.23
CA GLY A 11 -6.44 17.21 -14.28
C GLY A 11 -7.20 18.52 -14.05
N PRO A 12 -8.48 18.46 -13.64
CA PRO A 12 -9.29 19.66 -13.46
C PRO A 12 -8.66 20.61 -12.44
N ARG A 13 -8.53 21.90 -12.79
CA ARG A 13 -8.22 22.96 -11.81
C ARG A 13 -9.33 22.99 -10.76
N LEU A 14 -9.01 22.57 -9.53
CA LEU A 14 -9.98 22.51 -8.43
C LEU A 14 -10.51 23.91 -8.08
N LEU A 15 -11.83 24.02 -7.92
CA LEU A 15 -12.51 25.29 -7.65
C LEU A 15 -12.05 25.89 -6.30
N PRO A 16 -11.92 27.22 -6.17
CA PRO A 16 -11.51 27.88 -4.91
C PRO A 16 -12.36 27.50 -3.68
N ALA A 17 -13.65 27.17 -3.89
CA ALA A 17 -14.56 26.72 -2.84
C ALA A 17 -14.15 25.37 -2.20
N ILE A 18 -13.47 24.50 -2.96
CA ILE A 18 -12.98 23.19 -2.48
C ILE A 18 -11.75 23.36 -1.58
N ALA A 19 -10.96 24.40 -1.85
CA ALA A 19 -9.70 24.69 -1.17
C ALA A 19 -9.86 25.45 0.17
N GLY A 20 -11.04 25.93 0.54
CA GLY A 20 -11.22 26.86 1.68
C GLY A 20 -11.76 26.27 2.98
N ARG A 21 -12.44 25.12 2.95
CA ARG A 21 -13.15 24.56 4.12
C ARG A 21 -12.45 23.31 4.65
N MET A 22 -12.55 23.05 5.95
CA MET A 22 -12.16 21.77 6.56
C MET A 22 -13.27 21.32 7.53
N PRO A 23 -14.41 20.79 7.01
CA PRO A 23 -15.61 20.52 7.80
C PRO A 23 -15.39 19.76 9.12
N VAL A 24 -14.53 18.73 9.14
CA VAL A 24 -14.26 17.93 10.34
C VAL A 24 -13.41 18.73 11.33
N LEU A 25 -12.35 19.37 10.84
CA LEU A 25 -11.46 20.17 11.69
C LEU A 25 -12.19 21.41 12.26
N ASP A 26 -13.04 22.04 11.45
CA ASP A 26 -13.85 23.18 11.83
C ASP A 26 -14.89 22.78 12.89
N ALA A 27 -15.49 21.57 12.79
CA ALA A 27 -16.38 21.04 13.81
C ALA A 27 -15.66 20.81 15.15
N VAL A 28 -14.43 20.27 15.13
CA VAL A 28 -13.60 20.12 16.34
C VAL A 28 -13.34 21.48 16.99
N ARG A 29 -12.92 22.48 16.20
CA ARG A 29 -12.67 23.84 16.69
C ARG A 29 -13.94 24.49 17.26
N ALA A 30 -15.08 24.31 16.60
CA ALA A 30 -16.35 24.83 17.07
C ALA A 30 -16.74 24.23 18.44
N TYR A 31 -16.54 22.92 18.62
CA TYR A 31 -16.77 22.26 19.91
C TYR A 31 -15.86 22.82 21.01
N GLN A 32 -14.58 23.02 20.71
CA GLN A 32 -13.61 23.58 21.64
C GLN A 32 -13.96 25.02 22.03
N HIS A 33 -14.31 25.87 21.07
CA HIS A 33 -14.73 27.26 21.32
C HIS A 33 -16.01 27.37 22.13
N ALA A 34 -16.92 26.41 21.99
CA ALA A 34 -18.16 26.39 22.77
C ALA A 34 -17.93 26.13 24.28
N GLY A 35 -16.73 25.70 24.69
CA GLY A 35 -16.43 25.40 26.10
C GLY A 35 -17.31 24.28 26.66
N THR A 36 -17.71 23.34 25.81
CA THR A 36 -18.65 22.27 26.18
C THR A 36 -18.00 21.35 27.21
N MET A 37 -18.65 21.15 28.36
CA MET A 37 -18.20 20.20 29.38
C MET A 37 -18.73 18.78 29.05
N PRO A 38 -17.87 17.82 28.66
CA PRO A 38 -18.35 16.52 28.24
C PRO A 38 -18.75 15.63 29.41
N PHE A 39 -20.04 15.31 29.49
CA PHE A 39 -20.51 14.15 30.26
C PHE A 39 -20.60 12.86 29.41
N SER A 40 -20.34 12.95 28.10
CA SER A 40 -20.22 11.82 27.16
C SER A 40 -18.85 11.13 27.20
N THR A 41 -18.68 10.07 26.41
CA THR A 41 -17.36 9.57 25.99
C THR A 41 -16.55 10.65 25.25
N PRO A 42 -15.21 10.53 25.19
CA PRO A 42 -14.37 9.52 25.85
C PRO A 42 -14.19 9.73 27.37
N GLY A 43 -13.82 8.66 28.08
CA GLY A 43 -13.70 8.65 29.54
C GLY A 43 -12.61 9.55 30.13
N HIS A 44 -11.58 9.91 29.35
CA HIS A 44 -10.51 10.80 29.80
C HIS A 44 -10.95 12.26 29.93
N LYS A 45 -12.17 12.63 29.49
CA LYS A 45 -12.77 13.97 29.67
C LYS A 45 -11.83 15.10 29.25
N LEU A 46 -11.48 15.14 27.95
CA LEU A 46 -10.55 16.12 27.37
C LEU A 46 -9.12 16.05 27.94
N GLY A 47 -8.79 14.98 28.67
CA GLY A 47 -7.45 14.74 29.22
C GLY A 47 -7.41 14.81 30.75
N ALA A 48 -8.46 15.32 31.40
CA ALA A 48 -8.52 15.43 32.87
C ALA A 48 -8.41 14.08 33.62
N GLY A 49 -8.80 12.97 32.97
CA GLY A 49 -8.67 11.62 33.51
C GLY A 49 -7.49 10.83 32.93
N THR A 50 -6.56 11.48 32.23
CA THR A 50 -5.36 10.81 31.66
C THR A 50 -4.19 10.85 32.65
N SER A 51 -3.19 10.01 32.47
CA SER A 51 -1.97 10.09 33.29
C SER A 51 -1.09 11.27 32.86
N ASP A 52 -0.35 11.83 33.81
CA ASP A 52 0.56 12.97 33.56
C ASP A 52 1.62 12.60 32.52
N GLU A 53 2.18 11.39 32.56
CA GLU A 53 3.20 10.95 31.61
C GLU A 53 2.68 10.89 30.18
N LEU A 54 1.43 10.43 29.99
CA LEU A 54 0.82 10.37 28.67
C LEU A 54 0.42 11.77 28.18
N HIS A 55 -0.06 12.62 29.11
CA HIS A 55 -0.38 14.00 28.83
C HIS A 55 0.85 14.78 28.35
N ASP A 56 1.99 14.62 29.01
CA ASP A 56 3.24 15.27 28.65
C ASP A 56 3.80 14.75 27.32
N LEU A 57 3.66 13.45 27.05
CA LEU A 57 4.14 12.84 25.82
C LEU A 57 3.35 13.27 24.58
N LEU A 58 2.01 13.19 24.64
CA LEU A 58 1.13 13.45 23.48
C LEU A 58 0.70 14.91 23.38
N GLY A 59 0.76 15.65 24.48
CA GLY A 59 0.27 17.01 24.62
C GLY A 59 -1.25 17.10 24.82
N PRO A 60 -1.74 18.19 25.45
CA PRO A 60 -3.16 18.39 25.75
C PRO A 60 -4.05 18.45 24.50
N GLY A 61 -3.50 18.91 23.37
CA GLY A 61 -4.25 19.14 22.14
C GLY A 61 -4.88 17.86 21.55
N VAL A 62 -4.22 16.71 21.70
CA VAL A 62 -4.74 15.42 21.21
C VAL A 62 -6.01 15.04 21.97
N PHE A 63 -5.97 15.12 23.30
CA PHE A 63 -7.13 14.82 24.15
C PHE A 63 -8.26 15.85 24.01
N ALA A 64 -7.92 17.12 23.80
CA ALA A 64 -8.90 18.17 23.54
C ALA A 64 -9.59 18.01 22.17
N ALA A 65 -8.99 17.27 21.24
CA ALA A 65 -9.56 16.96 19.93
C ALA A 65 -10.22 15.57 19.87
N ASP A 66 -9.94 14.68 20.82
CA ASP A 66 -10.63 13.40 20.99
C ASP A 66 -11.96 13.59 21.72
N ILE A 67 -12.98 13.95 20.94
CA ILE A 67 -14.31 14.34 21.41
C ILE A 67 -15.40 13.55 20.71
N TRP A 68 -16.54 13.39 21.39
CA TRP A 68 -17.77 12.93 20.75
C TRP A 68 -18.59 14.12 20.27
N LEU A 69 -18.57 14.37 18.95
CA LEU A 69 -19.56 15.24 18.32
C LEU A 69 -20.94 14.57 18.41
N ASN A 70 -22.01 15.34 18.58
CA ASN A 70 -23.35 14.76 18.44
C ASN A 70 -23.49 14.10 17.05
N THR A 71 -24.28 13.03 16.94
CA THR A 71 -24.33 12.18 15.74
C THR A 71 -24.63 12.98 14.46
N ALA A 72 -25.60 13.89 14.50
CA ALA A 72 -25.97 14.68 13.32
C ALA A 72 -24.85 15.62 12.85
N ALA A 73 -24.12 16.24 13.78
CA ALA A 73 -22.98 17.11 13.49
C ALA A 73 -21.79 16.29 12.95
N HIS A 74 -21.53 15.12 13.54
CA HIS A 74 -20.51 14.19 13.06
C HIS A 74 -20.78 13.77 11.62
N ASP A 75 -21.98 13.23 11.36
CA ASP A 75 -22.36 12.71 10.03
C ASP A 75 -22.33 13.81 8.97
N THR A 76 -22.76 15.02 9.32
CA THR A 76 -22.70 16.18 8.42
C THR A 76 -21.26 16.58 8.10
N ALA A 77 -20.40 16.69 9.11
CA ALA A 77 -19.01 17.09 8.91
C ALA A 77 -18.23 16.06 8.07
N VAL A 78 -18.40 14.77 8.36
CA VAL A 78 -17.75 13.69 7.61
C VAL A 78 -18.26 13.65 6.18
N ARG A 79 -19.58 13.67 5.95
CA ARG A 79 -20.17 13.66 4.61
C ARG A 79 -19.67 14.84 3.76
N ASP A 80 -19.63 16.04 4.34
CA ASP A 80 -19.18 17.24 3.63
C ASP A 80 -17.68 17.15 3.30
N ALA A 81 -16.84 16.65 4.22
CA ALA A 81 -15.41 16.44 3.97
C ALA A 81 -15.15 15.35 2.92
N GLU A 82 -15.91 14.26 2.95
CA GLU A 82 -15.88 13.18 1.96
C GLU A 82 -16.28 13.67 0.56
N ALA A 83 -17.31 14.52 0.46
CA ALA A 83 -17.71 15.13 -0.82
C ALA A 83 -16.61 16.03 -1.39
N LEU A 84 -15.96 16.82 -0.54
CA LEU A 84 -14.79 17.62 -0.94
C LEU A 84 -13.61 16.72 -1.36
N ALA A 85 -13.41 15.59 -0.70
CA ALA A 85 -12.36 14.64 -1.05
C ALA A 85 -12.63 13.93 -2.37
N ALA A 86 -13.88 13.54 -2.63
CA ALA A 86 -14.32 13.01 -3.93
C ALA A 86 -14.00 13.97 -5.06
N ALA A 87 -14.35 15.26 -4.90
CA ALA A 87 -14.01 16.29 -5.88
C ALA A 87 -12.48 16.46 -6.05
N THR A 88 -11.72 16.38 -4.95
CA THR A 88 -10.25 16.58 -4.95
C THR A 88 -9.50 15.43 -5.65
N TRP A 89 -9.95 14.18 -5.47
CA TRP A 89 -9.35 12.99 -6.11
C TRP A 89 -10.01 12.61 -7.45
N GLY A 90 -11.03 13.34 -7.90
CA GLY A 90 -11.75 13.05 -9.14
C GLY A 90 -12.64 11.80 -9.07
N ALA A 91 -13.07 11.40 -7.87
CA ALA A 91 -13.91 10.22 -7.66
C ALA A 91 -15.41 10.57 -7.61
N GLY A 92 -16.27 9.60 -7.90
CA GLY A 92 -17.72 9.78 -7.75
C GLY A 92 -18.14 9.87 -6.28
N ARG A 93 -17.51 9.07 -5.41
CA ARG A 93 -17.65 9.10 -3.96
C ARG A 93 -16.33 8.75 -3.30
N THR A 94 -16.07 9.35 -2.14
CA THR A 94 -14.93 9.03 -1.27
C THR A 94 -15.46 8.70 0.11
N PHE A 95 -14.84 7.74 0.78
CA PHE A 95 -15.09 7.38 2.18
C PHE A 95 -13.82 7.60 2.99
N PHE A 96 -13.92 8.24 4.14
CA PHE A 96 -12.81 8.38 5.08
C PHE A 96 -12.66 7.11 5.92
N LEU A 97 -11.42 6.63 6.00
CA LEU A 97 -11.09 5.39 6.68
C LEU A 97 -10.17 5.63 7.87
N VAL A 98 -10.53 5.06 9.03
CA VAL A 98 -9.76 5.18 10.28
C VAL A 98 -8.99 3.91 10.66
N ASN A 99 -9.17 2.83 9.90
CA ASN A 99 -8.52 1.52 10.11
C ASN A 99 -7.54 1.18 8.97
N GLY A 100 -6.95 2.20 8.34
CA GLY A 100 -6.03 2.07 7.21
C GLY A 100 -6.69 1.56 5.92
N SER A 101 -5.91 1.51 4.83
CA SER A 101 -6.43 1.00 3.54
C SER A 101 -6.87 -0.46 3.60
N SER A 102 -6.40 -1.22 4.60
CA SER A 102 -6.87 -2.58 4.87
C SER A 102 -8.40 -2.64 5.01
N SER A 103 -9.00 -1.69 5.74
CA SER A 103 -10.46 -1.61 5.87
C SER A 103 -11.16 -1.28 4.55
N GLY A 104 -10.57 -0.43 3.71
CA GLY A 104 -11.09 -0.11 2.37
C GLY A 104 -11.04 -1.32 1.43
N ASN A 105 -9.94 -2.06 1.44
CA ASN A 105 -9.78 -3.32 0.72
C ASN A 105 -10.85 -4.34 1.15
N HIS A 106 -11.05 -4.52 2.46
CA HIS A 106 -12.10 -5.41 2.98
C HIS A 106 -13.49 -4.94 2.53
N ALA A 107 -13.79 -3.65 2.68
CA ALA A 107 -15.11 -3.10 2.38
C ALA A 107 -15.47 -3.23 0.90
N PHE A 108 -14.55 -2.91 -0.01
CA PHE A 108 -14.81 -2.99 -1.44
C PHE A 108 -15.05 -4.44 -1.89
N LEU A 109 -14.24 -5.38 -1.43
CA LEU A 109 -14.39 -6.79 -1.78
C LEU A 109 -15.66 -7.40 -1.16
N LEU A 110 -16.00 -7.09 0.11
CA LEU A 110 -17.25 -7.53 0.75
C LEU A 110 -18.50 -6.92 0.10
N ALA A 111 -18.41 -5.69 -0.42
CA ALA A 111 -19.50 -5.07 -1.16
C ALA A 111 -19.71 -5.73 -2.53
N THR A 112 -18.65 -6.23 -3.17
CA THR A 112 -18.69 -6.72 -4.55
C THR A 112 -18.86 -8.23 -4.66
N LEU A 113 -18.26 -9.00 -3.76
CA LEU A 113 -18.12 -10.45 -3.86
C LEU A 113 -18.98 -11.18 -2.82
N SER A 114 -19.51 -12.32 -3.22
CA SER A 114 -20.17 -13.31 -2.38
C SER A 114 -19.34 -14.59 -2.29
N PRO A 115 -19.61 -15.48 -1.32
CA PRO A 115 -18.94 -16.77 -1.22
C PRO A 115 -19.06 -17.56 -2.53
N GLY A 116 -17.93 -18.08 -3.04
CA GLY A 116 -17.87 -18.84 -4.29
C GLY A 116 -17.67 -18.00 -5.56
N ASP A 117 -17.85 -16.68 -5.51
CA ASP A 117 -17.59 -15.81 -6.66
C ASP A 117 -16.12 -15.84 -7.08
N GLU A 118 -15.85 -15.80 -8.38
CA GLU A 118 -14.49 -15.75 -8.91
C GLU A 118 -13.99 -14.29 -9.00
N VAL A 119 -12.72 -14.08 -8.63
CA VAL A 119 -12.06 -12.77 -8.69
C VAL A 119 -10.69 -12.91 -9.34
N VAL A 120 -10.45 -12.14 -10.41
CA VAL A 120 -9.13 -12.07 -11.05
C VAL A 120 -8.26 -11.11 -10.25
N LEU A 121 -7.11 -11.56 -9.78
CA LEU A 121 -6.32 -10.86 -8.80
C LEU A 121 -4.84 -10.82 -9.22
N GLY A 122 -4.19 -9.66 -9.19
CA GLY A 122 -2.73 -9.61 -9.21
C GLY A 122 -2.15 -10.44 -8.07
N ARG A 123 -1.01 -11.11 -8.28
CA ARG A 123 -0.41 -11.95 -7.24
C ARG A 123 0.46 -11.16 -6.26
N ASP A 124 1.00 -10.04 -6.69
CA ASP A 124 1.77 -9.06 -5.93
C ASP A 124 0.87 -8.14 -5.09
N ILE A 125 0.07 -8.75 -4.21
CA ILE A 125 -0.94 -8.05 -3.42
C ILE A 125 -0.57 -7.90 -1.95
N HIS A 126 -1.15 -6.89 -1.31
CA HIS A 126 -1.08 -6.71 0.12
C HIS A 126 -1.88 -7.78 0.88
N THR A 127 -1.42 -8.12 2.08
CA THR A 127 -2.02 -9.15 2.94
C THR A 127 -3.50 -8.90 3.24
N SER A 128 -3.95 -7.64 3.30
CA SER A 128 -5.37 -7.29 3.50
C SER A 128 -6.28 -7.77 2.37
N LEU A 129 -5.78 -7.88 1.12
CA LEU A 129 -6.59 -8.43 0.03
C LEU A 129 -6.79 -9.94 0.21
N LEU A 130 -5.79 -10.67 0.73
CA LEU A 130 -5.99 -12.07 1.12
C LEU A 130 -6.94 -12.21 2.31
N THR A 131 -6.84 -11.33 3.31
CA THR A 131 -7.81 -11.27 4.40
C THR A 131 -9.23 -11.04 3.86
N ALA A 132 -9.41 -10.14 2.89
CA ALA A 132 -10.69 -9.93 2.23
C ALA A 132 -11.19 -11.19 1.49
N LEU A 133 -10.32 -11.99 0.88
CA LEU A 133 -10.71 -13.29 0.28
C LEU A 133 -11.19 -14.28 1.34
N ILE A 134 -10.54 -14.33 2.52
CA ILE A 134 -11.02 -15.13 3.66
C ILE A 134 -12.40 -14.61 4.11
N LEU A 135 -12.56 -13.29 4.24
CA LEU A 135 -13.80 -12.66 4.70
C LEU A 135 -14.95 -12.75 3.69
N THR A 136 -14.69 -12.86 2.39
CA THR A 136 -15.72 -13.00 1.35
C THR A 136 -16.02 -14.45 1.02
N GLY A 137 -15.03 -15.34 1.08
CA GLY A 137 -15.12 -16.70 0.55
C GLY A 137 -15.01 -16.75 -0.97
N ALA A 138 -14.50 -15.68 -1.59
CA ALA A 138 -14.29 -15.63 -3.03
C ALA A 138 -13.13 -16.53 -3.47
N ARG A 139 -13.18 -16.98 -4.73
CA ARG A 139 -12.21 -17.87 -5.37
C ARG A 139 -11.21 -17.02 -6.18
N PRO A 140 -9.95 -16.90 -5.73
CA PRO A 140 -8.96 -16.10 -6.45
C PRO A 140 -8.46 -16.82 -7.71
N ILE A 141 -8.41 -16.07 -8.80
CA ILE A 141 -7.73 -16.41 -10.05
C ILE A 141 -6.51 -15.49 -10.15
N TYR A 142 -5.35 -15.97 -9.72
CA TYR A 142 -4.14 -15.16 -9.65
C TYR A 142 -3.51 -14.95 -11.03
N VAL A 143 -3.09 -13.70 -11.28
CA VAL A 143 -2.27 -13.32 -12.43
C VAL A 143 -0.91 -12.90 -11.91
N ALA A 144 0.13 -13.61 -12.34
CA ALA A 144 1.50 -13.30 -11.97
C ALA A 144 1.92 -11.94 -12.59
N PRO A 145 2.72 -11.13 -11.87
CA PRO A 145 3.28 -9.93 -12.44
C PRO A 145 4.30 -10.28 -13.54
N GLN A 146 4.55 -9.33 -14.44
CA GLN A 146 5.72 -9.39 -15.31
C GLN A 146 6.98 -9.28 -14.45
N LEU A 147 8.02 -10.03 -14.78
CA LEU A 147 9.20 -10.13 -13.94
C LEU A 147 10.42 -9.56 -14.63
N ARG A 148 11.29 -8.92 -13.84
CA ARG A 148 12.65 -8.56 -14.21
C ARG A 148 13.61 -9.35 -13.33
N PRO A 149 13.97 -10.58 -13.73
CA PRO A 149 14.84 -11.43 -12.93
C PRO A 149 16.15 -10.74 -12.59
N GLU A 150 16.70 -9.91 -13.49
CA GLU A 150 17.99 -9.26 -13.25
C GLU A 150 18.00 -8.31 -12.06
N LEU A 151 16.85 -7.68 -11.82
CA LEU A 151 16.62 -6.68 -10.77
C LEU A 151 15.84 -7.24 -9.58
N ASP A 152 15.37 -8.48 -9.70
CA ASP A 152 14.49 -9.13 -8.75
C ASP A 152 13.21 -8.35 -8.43
N LEU A 153 12.52 -7.86 -9.47
CA LEU A 153 11.34 -7.02 -9.33
C LEU A 153 10.17 -7.50 -10.19
N GLY A 154 8.96 -7.35 -9.65
CA GLY A 154 7.71 -7.42 -10.40
C GLY A 154 7.37 -6.06 -11.01
N LEU A 155 6.97 -6.04 -12.28
CA LEU A 155 6.55 -4.84 -13.01
C LEU A 155 5.02 -4.67 -13.01
N GLY A 156 4.29 -5.46 -12.24
CA GLY A 156 2.83 -5.53 -12.25
C GLY A 156 2.27 -6.42 -13.37
N PRO A 157 0.96 -6.68 -13.39
CA PRO A 157 0.31 -7.57 -14.35
C PRO A 157 0.30 -6.98 -15.77
N ASP A 158 0.43 -7.86 -16.77
CA ASP A 158 0.22 -7.52 -18.18
C ASP A 158 -1.29 -7.44 -18.49
N PRO A 159 -1.80 -6.36 -19.12
CA PRO A 159 -3.17 -6.30 -19.62
C PRO A 159 -3.59 -7.54 -20.44
N ALA A 160 -2.69 -8.12 -21.24
CA ALA A 160 -2.98 -9.32 -22.01
C ALA A 160 -3.19 -10.55 -21.12
N ALA A 161 -2.44 -10.67 -20.02
CA ALA A 161 -2.61 -11.74 -19.05
C ALA A 161 -3.94 -11.61 -18.28
N ILE A 162 -4.35 -10.39 -17.95
CA ILE A 162 -5.69 -10.13 -17.38
C ILE A 162 -6.79 -10.52 -18.37
N ALA A 163 -6.64 -10.18 -19.65
CA ALA A 163 -7.61 -10.54 -20.69
C ALA A 163 -7.73 -12.07 -20.84
N ALA A 164 -6.60 -12.79 -20.81
CA ALA A 164 -6.57 -14.24 -20.86
C ALA A 164 -7.26 -14.87 -19.63
N ALA A 165 -6.99 -14.35 -18.43
CA ALA A 165 -7.64 -14.81 -17.20
C ALA A 165 -9.16 -14.62 -17.26
N LEU A 166 -9.64 -13.45 -17.68
CA LEU A 166 -11.08 -13.20 -17.84
C LEU A 166 -11.75 -14.04 -18.94
N ASN A 167 -11.01 -14.42 -19.99
CA ASN A 167 -11.51 -15.35 -21.01
C ASN A 167 -11.65 -16.78 -20.48
N ALA A 168 -10.68 -17.23 -19.68
CA ALA A 168 -10.74 -18.54 -19.04
C ALA A 168 -11.79 -18.60 -17.91
N HIS A 169 -12.08 -17.46 -17.29
CA HIS A 169 -12.99 -17.30 -16.16
C HIS A 169 -14.08 -16.26 -16.46
N PRO A 170 -15.03 -16.55 -17.37
CA PRO A 170 -16.08 -15.60 -17.75
C PRO A 170 -17.06 -15.26 -16.61
N ALA A 171 -17.05 -16.04 -15.52
CA ALA A 171 -17.86 -15.80 -14.33
C ALA A 171 -17.19 -14.85 -13.31
N ALA A 172 -15.96 -14.39 -13.57
CA ALA A 172 -15.25 -13.48 -12.68
C ALA A 172 -16.04 -12.17 -12.47
N LYS A 173 -16.24 -11.78 -11.21
CA LYS A 173 -17.03 -10.59 -10.85
C LYS A 173 -16.22 -9.35 -10.55
N LEU A 174 -14.91 -9.49 -10.40
CA LEU A 174 -14.03 -8.37 -10.07
C LEU A 174 -12.62 -8.63 -10.61
N VAL A 175 -11.96 -7.56 -11.06
CA VAL A 175 -10.50 -7.52 -11.23
C VAL A 175 -9.90 -6.68 -10.12
N VAL A 176 -8.85 -7.18 -9.46
CA VAL A 176 -8.10 -6.44 -8.43
C VAL A 176 -6.62 -6.44 -8.71
N LEU A 177 -5.96 -5.32 -8.51
CA LEU A 177 -4.49 -5.21 -8.57
C LEU A 177 -3.96 -4.21 -7.56
N THR A 178 -2.67 -4.30 -7.24
CA THR A 178 -1.95 -3.30 -6.44
C THR A 178 -1.12 -2.42 -7.39
N SER A 179 -1.32 -1.11 -7.35
CA SER A 179 -0.57 -0.15 -8.16
C SER A 179 -0.56 1.22 -7.47
N PRO A 180 0.61 1.79 -7.14
CA PRO A 180 1.95 1.28 -7.42
C PRO A 180 2.33 0.09 -6.52
N THR A 181 3.32 -0.70 -6.97
CA THR A 181 4.02 -1.66 -6.13
C THR A 181 4.83 -0.94 -5.04
N TYR A 182 5.37 -1.70 -4.08
CA TYR A 182 6.21 -1.15 -3.01
C TYR A 182 7.43 -0.36 -3.54
N TRP A 183 7.95 -0.79 -4.69
CA TRP A 183 9.09 -0.17 -5.38
C TRP A 183 8.71 0.98 -6.31
N GLY A 184 7.45 1.42 -6.31
CA GLY A 184 7.02 2.60 -7.07
C GLY A 184 6.72 2.30 -8.53
N ILE A 185 6.55 1.04 -8.90
CA ILE A 185 6.21 0.64 -10.26
C ILE A 185 4.68 0.61 -10.38
N THR A 186 4.12 1.32 -11.37
CA THR A 186 2.67 1.27 -11.63
C THR A 186 2.34 0.22 -12.67
N ALA A 187 1.10 -0.26 -12.69
CA ALA A 187 0.55 -1.05 -13.79
C ALA A 187 -0.01 -0.14 -14.89
N ASP A 188 -0.31 -0.69 -16.07
CA ASP A 188 -1.11 0.01 -17.07
C ASP A 188 -2.59 -0.10 -16.71
N VAL A 189 -3.00 0.68 -15.69
CA VAL A 189 -4.35 0.65 -15.13
C VAL A 189 -5.40 0.97 -16.19
N ALA A 190 -5.11 1.90 -17.11
CA ALA A 190 -6.03 2.28 -18.18
C ALA A 190 -6.28 1.12 -19.16
N ALA A 191 -5.22 0.42 -19.59
CA ALA A 191 -5.39 -0.75 -20.45
C ALA A 191 -6.12 -1.90 -19.73
N ILE A 192 -5.83 -2.13 -18.45
CA ILE A 192 -6.49 -3.15 -17.64
C ILE A 192 -7.97 -2.82 -17.42
N ALA A 193 -8.30 -1.56 -17.16
CA ALA A 193 -9.68 -1.09 -17.02
C ALA A 193 -10.45 -1.34 -18.32
N ALA A 194 -9.89 -1.00 -19.48
CA ALA A 194 -10.50 -1.27 -20.78
C ALA A 194 -10.78 -2.76 -21.00
N VAL A 195 -9.83 -3.64 -20.65
CA VAL A 195 -9.96 -5.10 -20.75
C VAL A 195 -11.07 -5.64 -19.85
N ALA A 196 -11.15 -5.17 -18.59
CA ALA A 196 -12.17 -5.58 -17.63
C ALA A 196 -13.56 -5.09 -18.05
N HIS A 197 -13.65 -3.81 -18.43
CA HIS A 197 -14.90 -3.15 -18.82
C HIS A 197 -15.51 -3.72 -20.09
N ALA A 198 -14.70 -4.19 -21.04
CA ALA A 198 -15.16 -4.90 -22.23
C ALA A 198 -15.95 -6.19 -21.91
N ARG A 199 -15.81 -6.72 -20.68
CA ARG A 199 -16.54 -7.88 -20.17
C ARG A 199 -17.55 -7.52 -19.08
N GLY A 200 -17.79 -6.22 -18.85
CA GLY A 200 -18.69 -5.75 -17.81
C GLY A 200 -18.16 -5.93 -16.38
N VAL A 201 -16.89 -6.28 -16.20
CA VAL A 201 -16.28 -6.54 -14.89
C VAL A 201 -15.67 -5.25 -14.32
N PRO A 202 -15.98 -4.85 -13.07
CA PRO A 202 -15.34 -3.70 -12.44
C PRO A 202 -13.85 -3.94 -12.15
N LEU A 203 -13.07 -2.86 -12.13
CA LEU A 203 -11.68 -2.84 -11.72
C LEU A 203 -11.52 -2.13 -10.37
N TYR A 204 -10.89 -2.80 -9.41
CA TYR A 204 -10.47 -2.24 -8.13
C TYR A 204 -8.95 -2.18 -8.01
N VAL A 205 -8.42 -1.05 -7.53
CA VAL A 205 -6.97 -0.85 -7.38
C VAL A 205 -6.60 -0.53 -5.93
N ASP A 206 -5.72 -1.33 -5.34
CA ASP A 206 -5.02 -0.94 -4.12
C ASP A 206 -3.92 0.07 -4.47
N GLU A 207 -4.27 1.36 -4.39
CA GLU A 207 -3.41 2.52 -4.61
C GLU A 207 -2.91 3.10 -3.27
N ALA A 208 -2.75 2.26 -2.23
CA ALA A 208 -2.31 2.72 -0.92
C ALA A 208 -1.02 3.56 -0.97
N TRP A 209 -0.15 3.23 -1.92
CA TRP A 209 1.15 3.86 -2.14
C TRP A 209 1.16 5.04 -3.12
N GLY A 210 0.03 5.34 -3.77
CA GLY A 210 -0.12 6.43 -4.75
C GLY A 210 -1.05 7.57 -4.36
N PRO A 211 -1.25 7.95 -3.07
CA PRO A 211 -2.24 8.98 -2.71
C PRO A 211 -1.94 10.36 -3.31
N HIS A 212 -0.69 10.59 -3.72
CA HIS A 212 -0.15 11.86 -4.20
C HIS A 212 -0.22 12.03 -5.73
N PHE A 213 -0.49 10.95 -6.47
CA PHE A 213 -0.51 10.92 -7.93
C PHE A 213 -1.44 11.95 -8.60
N PRO A 214 -2.67 12.21 -8.10
CA PRO A 214 -3.58 13.17 -8.74
C PRO A 214 -3.06 14.61 -8.82
N PHE A 215 -2.05 14.97 -8.04
CA PHE A 215 -1.70 16.37 -7.76
C PHE A 215 -0.49 16.88 -8.53
N HIS A 216 0.12 16.07 -9.40
CA HIS A 216 1.27 16.52 -10.17
C HIS A 216 1.44 15.75 -11.50
N PRO A 217 1.65 16.44 -12.65
CA PRO A 217 1.69 15.80 -13.98
C PRO A 217 2.92 14.92 -14.24
N ASN A 218 4.02 15.12 -13.52
CA ASN A 218 5.22 14.27 -13.63
C ASN A 218 5.14 12.98 -12.78
N LEU A 219 4.02 12.74 -12.10
CA LEU A 219 3.77 11.48 -11.40
C LEU A 219 2.96 10.53 -12.30
N PRO A 220 2.93 9.23 -11.99
CA PRO A 220 2.00 8.30 -12.62
C PRO A 220 0.54 8.78 -12.52
N PRO A 221 -0.32 8.45 -13.51
CA PRO A 221 -1.75 8.75 -13.40
C PRO A 221 -2.37 7.94 -12.26
N SER A 222 -3.32 8.54 -11.55
CA SER A 222 -4.03 7.84 -10.47
C SER A 222 -4.97 6.75 -11.01
N ALA A 223 -5.31 5.78 -10.17
CA ALA A 223 -6.18 4.67 -10.54
C ALA A 223 -7.57 5.14 -11.00
N ILE A 224 -8.18 6.07 -10.27
CA ILE A 224 -9.49 6.65 -10.61
C ILE A 224 -9.41 7.41 -11.95
N ALA A 225 -8.39 8.24 -12.14
CA ALA A 225 -8.19 8.95 -13.41
C ALA A 225 -7.92 8.00 -14.59
N SER A 226 -7.39 6.81 -14.30
CA SER A 226 -7.14 5.74 -15.27
C SER A 226 -8.35 4.84 -15.52
N GLY A 227 -9.51 5.14 -14.93
CA GLY A 227 -10.76 4.42 -15.18
C GLY A 227 -11.04 3.23 -14.26
N ALA A 228 -10.32 3.08 -13.14
CA ALA A 228 -10.72 2.13 -12.11
C ALA A 228 -12.09 2.53 -11.51
N ASP A 229 -12.95 1.54 -11.24
CA ASP A 229 -14.27 1.77 -10.62
C ASP A 229 -14.14 1.95 -9.09
N GLY A 230 -13.02 1.53 -8.50
CA GLY A 230 -12.66 1.88 -7.14
C GLY A 230 -11.16 1.83 -6.88
N ALA A 231 -10.71 2.63 -5.92
CA ALA A 231 -9.32 2.63 -5.48
C ALA A 231 -9.23 3.00 -4.00
N VAL A 232 -8.33 2.36 -3.25
CA VAL A 232 -8.02 2.77 -1.88
C VAL A 232 -6.65 3.44 -1.84
N THR A 233 -6.52 4.56 -1.12
CA THR A 233 -5.27 5.30 -0.95
C THR A 233 -4.93 5.47 0.53
N SER A 234 -3.64 5.55 0.87
CA SER A 234 -3.19 5.81 2.25
C SER A 234 -2.49 7.18 2.34
N PRO A 235 -3.22 8.28 2.58
CA PRO A 235 -2.59 9.58 2.82
C PRO A 235 -1.50 9.55 3.88
N HIS A 236 -1.61 8.72 4.93
CA HIS A 236 -0.55 8.62 5.96
C HIS A 236 0.79 8.07 5.48
N LYS A 237 0.84 7.44 4.30
CA LYS A 237 2.08 6.88 3.77
C LYS A 237 2.94 7.95 3.11
N LEU A 238 2.36 8.75 2.20
CA LEU A 238 3.12 9.72 1.37
C LEU A 238 2.62 11.17 1.49
N LEU A 239 1.52 11.42 2.21
CA LEU A 239 0.93 12.74 2.45
C LEU A 239 0.80 13.02 3.97
N ALA A 240 0.15 14.12 4.34
CA ALA A 240 0.03 14.58 5.72
C ALA A 240 -1.16 13.95 6.50
N GLY A 241 -1.40 12.65 6.32
CA GLY A 241 -2.38 11.90 7.13
C GLY A 241 -1.74 11.31 8.39
N LEU A 242 -2.47 11.23 9.50
CA LEU A 242 -2.02 10.44 10.66
C LEU A 242 -2.02 8.95 10.33
N SER A 243 -1.12 8.16 10.93
CA SER A 243 -1.15 6.69 10.80
C SER A 243 -2.58 6.15 10.95
N GLN A 244 -2.93 5.13 10.15
CA GLN A 244 -4.28 4.59 9.97
C GLN A 244 -5.24 5.43 9.09
N ALA A 245 -4.93 6.69 8.78
CA ALA A 245 -5.74 7.51 7.87
C ALA A 245 -5.68 6.97 6.43
N ALA A 246 -6.81 6.57 5.87
CA ALA A 246 -6.95 6.12 4.49
C ALA A 246 -8.21 6.68 3.84
N MET A 247 -8.30 6.59 2.51
CA MET A 247 -9.49 6.96 1.76
C MET A 247 -9.87 5.85 0.78
N LEU A 248 -11.15 5.51 0.70
CA LEU A 248 -11.68 4.65 -0.35
C LEU A 248 -12.43 5.51 -1.36
N HIS A 249 -11.97 5.50 -2.59
CA HIS A 249 -12.59 6.18 -3.73
C HIS A 249 -13.37 5.15 -4.56
N ALA A 250 -14.55 5.53 -5.02
CA ALA A 250 -15.36 4.69 -5.90
C ALA A 250 -16.21 5.53 -6.86
N GLY A 251 -16.56 4.95 -8.00
CA GLY A 251 -17.42 5.58 -8.98
C GLY A 251 -17.75 4.66 -10.15
N GLY A 252 -18.55 5.18 -11.08
CA GLY A 252 -18.94 4.45 -12.28
C GLY A 252 -20.16 3.53 -12.09
N PRO A 253 -20.69 2.98 -13.20
CA PRO A 253 -21.96 2.25 -13.19
C PRO A 253 -21.84 0.79 -12.74
N ARG A 254 -20.62 0.26 -12.53
CA ARG A 254 -20.37 -1.16 -12.19
C ARG A 254 -20.27 -1.43 -10.69
N VAL A 255 -20.36 -0.38 -9.87
CA VAL A 255 -20.22 -0.46 -8.42
C VAL A 255 -21.51 0.01 -7.74
N ASP A 256 -22.07 -0.83 -6.88
CA ASP A 256 -23.18 -0.44 -6.01
C ASP A 256 -22.66 0.43 -4.85
N LEU A 257 -22.70 1.76 -5.05
CA LEU A 257 -22.24 2.73 -4.06
C LEU A 257 -23.06 2.74 -2.77
N ALA A 258 -24.32 2.31 -2.80
CA ALA A 258 -25.17 2.25 -1.61
C ALA A 258 -24.76 1.06 -0.75
N ARG A 259 -24.62 -0.12 -1.35
CA ARG A 259 -24.08 -1.31 -0.69
C ARG A 259 -22.66 -1.07 -0.17
N LEU A 260 -21.81 -0.43 -0.96
CA LEU A 260 -20.46 -0.09 -0.52
C LEU A 260 -20.46 0.79 0.74
N ALA A 261 -21.30 1.82 0.78
CA ALA A 261 -21.44 2.69 1.96
C ALA A 261 -21.86 1.89 3.21
N THR A 262 -22.83 0.98 3.08
CA THR A 262 -23.23 0.08 4.17
C THR A 262 -22.06 -0.77 4.67
N VAL A 263 -21.29 -1.36 3.76
CA VAL A 263 -20.17 -2.24 4.13
C VAL A 263 -19.01 -1.45 4.75
N VAL A 264 -18.76 -0.21 4.31
CA VAL A 264 -17.80 0.68 4.99
C VAL A 264 -18.22 0.87 6.46
N THR A 265 -19.49 1.15 6.74
CA THR A 265 -19.98 1.25 8.13
C THR A 265 -19.76 -0.05 8.92
N LEU A 266 -19.98 -1.23 8.30
CA LEU A 266 -19.80 -2.54 8.97
C LEU A 266 -18.34 -2.91 9.27
N THR A 267 -17.38 -2.32 8.55
CA THR A 267 -15.95 -2.67 8.65
C THR A 267 -15.14 -1.66 9.47
N GLN A 268 -15.79 -0.61 9.97
CA GLN A 268 -15.18 0.43 10.79
C GLN A 268 -15.59 0.33 12.25
N THR A 269 -14.79 1.00 13.10
CA THR A 269 -15.18 1.24 14.50
C THR A 269 -16.40 2.15 14.57
N THR A 270 -17.28 1.89 15.53
CA THR A 270 -18.41 2.80 15.87
C THR A 270 -17.97 4.04 16.64
N SER A 271 -16.70 4.09 17.06
CA SER A 271 -16.10 5.17 17.83
C SER A 271 -14.76 5.59 17.18
N PRO A 272 -14.80 6.23 16.00
CA PRO A 272 -13.59 6.65 15.30
C PRO A 272 -12.85 7.75 16.07
N LEU A 273 -11.52 7.69 16.08
CA LEU A 273 -10.70 8.76 16.63
C LEU A 273 -10.79 9.99 15.73
N LEU A 274 -11.51 11.01 16.18
CA LEU A 274 -11.80 12.21 15.39
C LEU A 274 -10.54 12.94 14.87
N PRO A 275 -9.40 12.98 15.60
CA PRO A 275 -8.12 13.44 15.05
C PRO A 275 -7.69 12.77 13.74
N ILE A 276 -7.97 11.48 13.53
CA ILE A 276 -7.64 10.78 12.28
C ILE A 276 -8.49 11.37 11.13
N LEU A 277 -9.80 11.52 11.33
CA LEU A 277 -10.70 12.12 10.35
C LEU A 277 -10.34 13.58 10.06
N ALA A 278 -9.99 14.35 11.09
CA ALA A 278 -9.53 15.73 10.93
C ALA A 278 -8.21 15.80 10.13
N SER A 279 -7.30 14.84 10.31
CA SER A 279 -6.07 14.76 9.52
C SER A 279 -6.34 14.46 8.04
N LEU A 280 -7.32 13.61 7.71
CA LEU A 280 -7.73 13.34 6.34
C LEU A 280 -8.32 14.60 5.67
N ASP A 281 -9.18 15.32 6.40
CA ASP A 281 -9.80 16.55 5.92
C ASP A 281 -8.78 17.67 5.69
N ALA A 282 -7.86 17.87 6.64
CA ALA A 282 -6.77 18.83 6.52
C ALA A 282 -5.79 18.45 5.40
N CYS A 283 -5.43 17.17 5.29
CA CYS A 283 -4.58 16.66 4.21
C CYS A 283 -5.23 16.90 2.84
N ARG A 284 -6.52 16.61 2.68
CA ARG A 284 -7.27 16.91 1.46
C ARG A 284 -7.21 18.40 1.14
N GLN A 285 -7.50 19.27 2.10
CA GLN A 285 -7.46 20.71 1.89
C GLN A 285 -6.06 21.19 1.47
N GLN A 286 -5.01 20.69 2.13
CA GLN A 286 -3.63 21.01 1.82
C GLN A 286 -3.27 20.64 0.38
N MET A 287 -3.65 19.44 -0.06
CA MET A 287 -3.38 18.98 -1.43
C MET A 287 -4.20 19.74 -2.46
N ALA A 288 -5.47 20.04 -2.18
CA ALA A 288 -6.29 20.87 -3.05
C ALA A 288 -5.74 22.31 -3.22
N ALA A 289 -5.16 22.88 -2.16
CA ALA A 289 -4.68 24.26 -2.17
C ALA A 289 -3.23 24.42 -2.63
N ARG A 290 -2.35 23.46 -2.29
CA ARG A 290 -0.88 23.58 -2.45
C ARG A 290 -0.21 22.30 -2.93
N GLY A 291 -0.97 21.29 -3.35
CA GLY A 291 -0.45 19.96 -3.69
C GLY A 291 0.64 19.99 -4.75
N GLU A 292 0.39 20.69 -5.86
CA GLU A 292 1.36 20.81 -6.96
C GLU A 292 2.70 21.39 -6.50
N ALA A 293 2.68 22.54 -5.82
CA ALA A 293 3.90 23.19 -5.31
C ALA A 293 4.61 22.39 -4.21
N LEU A 294 3.88 21.61 -3.40
CA LEU A 294 4.47 20.71 -2.42
C LEU A 294 5.20 19.55 -3.10
N LEU A 295 4.59 18.99 -4.15
CA LEU A 295 5.14 17.88 -4.92
C LEU A 295 6.28 18.30 -5.85
N ASP A 296 6.24 19.51 -6.41
CA ASP A 296 7.38 20.10 -7.14
C ASP A 296 8.66 20.03 -6.31
N ARG A 297 8.58 20.43 -5.03
CA ARG A 297 9.71 20.36 -4.10
C ARG A 297 10.12 18.92 -3.81
N ALA A 298 9.17 18.04 -3.51
CA ALA A 298 9.46 16.63 -3.24
C ALA A 298 10.14 15.95 -4.43
N LEU A 299 9.69 16.22 -5.66
CA LEU A 299 10.28 15.71 -6.90
C LEU A 299 11.69 16.27 -7.14
N ALA A 300 11.91 17.56 -6.88
CA ALA A 300 13.24 18.16 -6.97
C ALA A 300 14.22 17.52 -5.96
N LEU A 301 13.77 17.30 -4.72
CA LEU A 301 14.54 16.61 -3.68
C LEU A 301 14.86 15.17 -4.07
N ALA A 302 13.87 14.42 -4.57
CA ALA A 302 14.05 13.04 -5.03
C ALA A 302 15.03 12.95 -6.22
N GLY A 303 14.93 13.88 -7.17
CA GLY A 303 15.87 14.00 -8.28
C GLY A 303 17.29 14.30 -7.82
N SER A 304 17.46 15.27 -6.90
CA SER A 304 18.75 15.61 -6.27
C SER A 304 19.35 14.41 -5.54
N ALA A 305 18.57 13.76 -4.69
CA ALA A 305 18.98 12.57 -3.93
C ALA A 305 19.42 11.44 -4.87
N SER A 306 18.59 11.09 -5.86
CA SER A 306 18.90 10.05 -6.84
C SER A 306 20.19 10.36 -7.60
N HIS A 307 20.35 11.58 -8.10
CA HIS A 307 21.56 11.99 -8.82
C HIS A 307 22.81 11.88 -7.95
N ARG A 308 22.75 12.35 -6.70
CA ARG A 308 23.89 12.34 -5.77
C ARG A 308 24.25 10.91 -5.34
N LEU A 309 23.26 10.07 -5.05
CA LEU A 309 23.45 8.66 -4.67
C LEU A 309 24.09 7.85 -5.80
N GLN A 310 23.64 8.03 -7.05
CA GLN A 310 24.19 7.31 -8.21
C GLN A 310 25.66 7.62 -8.51
N ARG A 311 26.21 8.72 -7.97
CA ARG A 311 27.63 9.06 -8.09
C ARG A 311 28.52 8.33 -7.08
N LEU A 312 27.91 7.69 -6.07
CA LEU A 312 28.64 6.97 -5.04
C LEU A 312 29.05 5.58 -5.57
N PRO A 313 30.32 5.17 -5.39
CA PRO A 313 30.79 3.90 -5.92
C PRO A 313 30.09 2.73 -5.24
N GLY A 314 29.49 1.84 -6.04
CA GLY A 314 28.80 0.65 -5.57
C GLY A 314 27.35 0.87 -5.12
N VAL A 315 26.80 2.08 -5.34
CA VAL A 315 25.37 2.38 -5.13
C VAL A 315 24.69 2.51 -6.49
N THR A 316 23.54 1.85 -6.65
CA THR A 316 22.68 2.05 -7.84
C THR A 316 21.29 2.44 -7.38
N VAL A 317 20.72 3.51 -7.95
CA VAL A 317 19.32 3.87 -7.74
C VAL A 317 18.55 3.42 -8.97
N LEU A 318 17.49 2.64 -8.79
CA LEU A 318 16.63 2.22 -9.88
C LEU A 318 15.71 3.38 -10.28
N ASP A 319 15.56 3.56 -11.58
CA ASP A 319 14.68 4.54 -12.20
C ASP A 319 13.94 3.90 -13.38
N ALA A 320 13.00 4.63 -13.98
CA ALA A 320 12.23 4.15 -15.13
C ALA A 320 13.12 3.61 -16.25
N ALA A 321 14.24 4.29 -16.56
CA ALA A 321 15.13 3.89 -17.65
C ALA A 321 15.83 2.56 -17.36
N ARG A 322 16.37 2.36 -16.15
CA ARG A 322 16.97 1.08 -15.72
C ARG A 322 15.94 -0.05 -15.65
N LEU A 323 14.70 0.28 -15.30
CA LEU A 323 13.58 -0.66 -15.30
C LEU A 323 13.06 -0.96 -16.73
N GLY A 324 13.53 -0.26 -17.76
CA GLY A 324 13.02 -0.41 -19.13
C GLY A 324 11.54 0.00 -19.26
N LEU A 325 11.09 0.89 -18.38
CA LEU A 325 9.72 1.37 -18.28
C LEU A 325 9.61 2.81 -18.79
N PRO A 326 8.46 3.21 -19.33
CA PRO A 326 8.21 4.63 -19.58
C PRO A 326 8.10 5.40 -18.26
N PRO A 327 8.42 6.72 -18.24
CA PRO A 327 8.42 7.51 -17.00
C PRO A 327 7.12 7.48 -16.19
N TRP A 328 5.95 7.46 -16.86
CA TRP A 328 4.63 7.40 -16.21
C TRP A 328 4.34 6.07 -15.49
N ARG A 329 5.20 5.05 -15.69
CA ARG A 329 5.12 3.75 -15.00
C ARG A 329 5.94 3.69 -13.70
N HIS A 330 6.56 4.81 -13.29
CA HIS A 330 7.48 4.85 -12.17
C HIS A 330 7.26 6.09 -11.29
N ASP A 331 7.17 5.90 -9.99
CA ASP A 331 7.12 6.95 -8.97
C ASP A 331 8.56 7.36 -8.59
N PRO A 332 9.05 8.54 -9.05
CA PRO A 332 10.40 9.00 -8.75
C PRO A 332 10.63 9.38 -7.28
N THR A 333 9.56 9.53 -6.49
CA THR A 333 9.67 9.84 -5.05
C THR A 333 10.09 8.62 -4.22
N ARG A 334 10.07 7.43 -4.83
CA ARG A 334 10.63 6.21 -4.25
C ARG A 334 12.05 5.99 -4.70
N LEU A 335 12.98 6.17 -3.77
CA LEU A 335 14.38 5.85 -3.98
C LEU A 335 14.60 4.37 -3.70
N VAL A 336 14.58 3.56 -4.76
CA VAL A 336 14.95 2.13 -4.69
C VAL A 336 16.46 2.01 -4.89
N ILE A 337 17.19 1.73 -3.81
CA ILE A 337 18.65 1.81 -3.74
C ILE A 337 19.23 0.41 -3.60
N ASP A 338 19.84 -0.09 -4.67
CA ASP A 338 20.66 -1.32 -4.67
C ASP A 338 22.01 -1.04 -3.99
N VAL A 339 22.35 -1.89 -3.02
CA VAL A 339 23.57 -1.81 -2.21
C VAL A 339 24.51 -3.00 -2.40
N GLN A 340 24.25 -3.88 -3.37
CA GLN A 340 25.09 -5.06 -3.64
C GLN A 340 26.53 -4.66 -3.97
N GLY A 341 26.70 -3.53 -4.69
CA GLY A 341 28.01 -2.98 -5.01
C GLY A 341 28.82 -2.51 -3.80
N LEU A 342 28.18 -2.36 -2.64
CA LEU A 342 28.84 -2.07 -1.35
C LEU A 342 29.34 -3.34 -0.64
N GLY A 343 28.97 -4.53 -1.14
CA GLY A 343 29.18 -5.81 -0.48
C GLY A 343 28.25 -6.04 0.72
N LEU A 344 27.09 -5.39 0.73
CA LEU A 344 26.06 -5.49 1.77
C LEU A 344 24.77 -6.08 1.19
N THR A 345 24.01 -6.78 2.02
CA THR A 345 22.57 -6.97 1.75
C THR A 345 21.79 -5.71 2.15
N GLY A 346 20.55 -5.59 1.66
CA GLY A 346 19.65 -4.54 2.12
C GLY A 346 19.43 -4.56 3.63
N PHE A 347 19.24 -5.75 4.22
CA PHE A 347 19.12 -5.92 5.68
C PHE A 347 20.35 -5.42 6.45
N GLU A 348 21.56 -5.68 5.95
CA GLU A 348 22.81 -5.18 6.56
C GLU A 348 22.93 -3.66 6.42
N ALA A 349 22.54 -3.11 5.26
CA ALA A 349 22.54 -1.67 5.03
C ALA A 349 21.52 -0.95 5.93
N GLU A 350 20.29 -1.44 6.02
CA GLU A 350 19.26 -0.88 6.91
C GLU A 350 19.74 -0.86 8.37
N ARG A 351 20.30 -1.97 8.86
CA ARG A 351 20.81 -2.04 10.24
C ARG A 351 21.86 -0.97 10.49
N ARG A 352 22.80 -0.75 9.56
CA ARG A 352 23.82 0.30 9.69
C ARG A 352 23.22 1.70 9.61
N LEU A 353 22.28 1.94 8.70
CA LEU A 353 21.57 3.21 8.56
C LEU A 353 20.87 3.58 9.87
N ARG A 354 20.17 2.63 10.51
CA ARG A 354 19.50 2.85 11.79
C ARG A 354 20.49 3.07 12.94
N GLN A 355 21.42 2.14 13.11
CA GLN A 355 22.29 2.11 14.30
C GLN A 355 23.37 3.18 14.30
N HIS A 356 23.92 3.53 13.14
CA HIS A 356 25.08 4.43 13.06
C HIS A 356 24.74 5.84 12.54
N PHE A 357 23.62 5.99 11.83
CA PHE A 357 23.26 7.27 11.19
C PHE A 357 21.91 7.83 11.65
N GLY A 358 21.13 7.06 12.43
CA GLY A 358 19.79 7.45 12.85
C GLY A 358 18.86 7.67 11.66
N LEU A 359 18.97 6.83 10.63
CA LEU A 359 18.15 6.84 9.43
C LEU A 359 17.32 5.56 9.34
N ALA A 360 16.03 5.71 9.09
CA ALA A 360 15.08 4.63 8.98
C ALA A 360 14.60 4.49 7.53
N PRO A 361 15.16 3.55 6.75
CA PRO A 361 14.57 3.16 5.48
C PRO A 361 13.15 2.64 5.69
N GLU A 362 12.34 2.77 4.64
CA GLU A 362 10.98 2.26 4.62
C GLU A 362 10.97 0.73 4.58
N MET A 363 11.79 0.15 3.69
CA MET A 363 12.00 -1.29 3.62
C MET A 363 13.42 -1.64 3.19
N SER A 364 13.77 -2.90 3.39
CA SER A 364 14.96 -3.52 2.86
C SER A 364 14.67 -4.94 2.38
N ASP A 365 15.46 -5.43 1.44
CA ASP A 365 15.39 -6.81 0.96
C ASP A 365 16.81 -7.38 0.81
N LEU A 366 16.96 -8.45 0.03
CA LEU A 366 18.26 -9.07 -0.20
C LEU A 366 19.20 -8.19 -1.03
N LEU A 367 18.65 -7.30 -1.86
CA LEU A 367 19.39 -6.49 -2.82
C LEU A 367 19.66 -5.08 -2.31
N GLY A 368 18.66 -4.45 -1.69
CA GLY A 368 18.62 -3.01 -1.52
C GLY A 368 17.77 -2.52 -0.36
N VAL A 369 17.66 -1.20 -0.28
CA VAL A 369 16.74 -0.51 0.62
C VAL A 369 15.86 0.45 -0.18
N VAL A 370 14.67 0.73 0.32
CA VAL A 370 13.79 1.76 -0.24
C VAL A 370 13.70 2.90 0.75
N CYS A 371 13.91 4.12 0.26
CA CYS A 371 13.68 5.36 0.98
C CYS A 371 12.60 6.17 0.27
N LEU A 372 11.71 6.79 1.04
CA LEU A 372 10.63 7.63 0.52
C LEU A 372 11.04 9.09 0.64
N ILE A 373 10.77 9.88 -0.39
CA ILE A 373 10.80 11.34 -0.33
C ILE A 373 9.35 11.82 -0.37
N THR A 374 8.95 12.62 0.61
CA THR A 374 7.57 13.08 0.75
C THR A 374 7.48 14.59 0.78
N ILE A 375 6.26 15.12 0.88
CA ILE A 375 6.02 16.56 1.10
C ILE A 375 6.57 17.08 2.45
N GLY A 376 7.00 16.17 3.35
CA GLY A 376 7.63 16.49 4.63
C GLY A 376 9.16 16.54 4.62
N ASP A 377 9.80 16.17 3.50
CA ASP A 377 11.26 16.15 3.39
C ASP A 377 11.86 17.51 3.03
N THR A 378 13.15 17.66 3.32
CA THR A 378 13.92 18.90 3.12
C THR A 378 15.28 18.60 2.51
N GLU A 379 15.98 19.62 2.00
CA GLU A 379 17.37 19.42 1.53
C GLU A 379 18.26 18.86 2.65
N ALA A 380 18.04 19.28 3.91
CA ALA A 380 18.78 18.77 5.05
C ALA A 380 18.55 17.27 5.32
N SER A 381 17.31 16.76 5.10
CA SER A 381 17.06 15.31 5.22
C SER A 381 17.74 14.53 4.09
N VAL A 382 17.71 15.07 2.87
CA VAL A 382 18.43 14.51 1.70
C VAL A 382 19.95 14.52 1.92
N ASP A 383 20.52 15.61 2.45
CA ASP A 383 21.94 15.71 2.76
C ASP A 383 22.38 14.63 3.75
N ARG A 384 21.61 14.42 4.82
CA ARG A 384 21.87 13.35 5.78
C ARG A 384 21.82 11.97 5.14
N LEU A 385 20.83 11.73 4.27
CA LEU A 385 20.71 10.47 3.53
C LEU A 385 21.94 10.22 2.66
N VAL A 386 22.31 11.18 1.82
CA VAL A 386 23.47 11.07 0.91
C VAL A 386 24.77 10.89 1.69
N ALA A 387 24.96 11.63 2.78
CA ALA A 387 26.15 11.50 3.63
C ALA A 387 26.28 10.10 4.25
N ALA A 388 25.17 9.51 4.70
CA ALA A 388 25.17 8.15 5.25
C ALA A 388 25.56 7.12 4.18
N PHE A 389 24.99 7.20 2.97
CA PHE A 389 25.39 6.32 1.87
C PHE A 389 26.84 6.56 1.42
N ALA A 390 27.33 7.80 1.46
CA ALA A 390 28.73 8.09 1.16
C ALA A 390 29.68 7.41 2.17
N ALA A 391 29.32 7.40 3.46
CA ALA A 391 30.06 6.68 4.49
C ALA A 391 30.00 5.16 4.28
N LEU A 392 28.85 4.60 3.88
CA LEU A 392 28.74 3.18 3.51
C LEU A 392 29.61 2.85 2.29
N ALA A 393 29.64 3.73 1.28
CA ALA A 393 30.44 3.58 0.07
C ALA A 393 31.96 3.68 0.33
N ALA A 394 32.37 4.51 1.29
CA ALA A 394 33.76 4.58 1.75
C ALA A 394 34.22 3.28 2.42
N GLY A 395 33.31 2.61 3.14
CA GLY A 395 33.54 1.30 3.77
C GLY A 395 33.27 0.09 2.88
N ARG A 396 33.20 0.26 1.55
CA ARG A 396 32.84 -0.82 0.62
C ARG A 396 33.78 -2.01 0.74
N ARG A 397 33.20 -3.20 0.61
CA ARG A 397 33.93 -4.47 0.54
C ARG A 397 33.83 -5.02 -0.89
N PRO A 398 34.77 -5.89 -1.32
CA PRO A 398 34.59 -6.59 -2.59
C PRO A 398 33.21 -7.25 -2.61
N PRO A 399 32.47 -7.16 -3.72
CA PRO A 399 31.14 -7.73 -3.80
C PRO A 399 31.24 -9.21 -3.43
N ARG A 400 30.35 -9.65 -2.53
CA ARG A 400 30.25 -11.07 -2.19
C ARG A 400 30.03 -11.80 -3.51
N ARG A 401 30.91 -12.76 -3.84
CA ARG A 401 30.69 -13.62 -5.01
C ARG A 401 29.27 -14.20 -4.88
N PRO A 402 28.47 -14.18 -5.95
CA PRO A 402 27.21 -14.91 -5.97
C PRO A 402 27.49 -16.33 -5.51
N GLY A 403 27.01 -16.69 -4.31
CA GLY A 403 26.98 -18.09 -3.92
C GLY A 403 25.99 -18.83 -4.83
N PRO A 404 26.07 -20.16 -4.94
CA PRO A 404 24.93 -20.94 -5.42
C PRO A 404 23.77 -20.66 -4.45
N GLY A 405 22.83 -19.80 -4.87
CA GLY A 405 21.86 -19.15 -3.97
C GLY A 405 21.70 -17.63 -4.10
N ASN A 406 22.25 -16.99 -5.14
CA ASN A 406 21.74 -15.69 -5.60
C ASN A 406 20.40 -15.87 -6.31
N MET A 407 19.41 -16.35 -5.56
CA MET A 407 18.04 -16.54 -6.02
C MET A 407 17.41 -15.15 -6.16
N ARG A 408 17.41 -14.63 -7.39
CA ARG A 408 16.52 -13.56 -7.82
C ARG A 408 15.10 -14.13 -7.71
N SER A 409 14.45 -13.78 -6.61
CA SER A 409 13.35 -14.46 -5.94
C SER A 409 11.94 -13.94 -6.24
N MET A 410 11.73 -13.08 -7.23
CA MET A 410 10.39 -12.65 -7.61
C MET A 410 9.73 -13.61 -8.62
N GLY A 411 10.47 -14.58 -9.17
CA GLY A 411 9.96 -15.53 -10.17
C GLY A 411 9.06 -16.64 -9.62
N GLU A 412 9.59 -17.87 -9.58
CA GLU A 412 8.87 -19.07 -9.14
C GLU A 412 8.22 -18.95 -7.74
N ILE A 413 8.70 -18.00 -6.93
CA ILE A 413 8.25 -17.75 -5.57
C ILE A 413 6.98 -16.90 -5.54
N VAL A 414 6.86 -15.89 -6.39
CA VAL A 414 5.65 -15.07 -6.52
C VAL A 414 4.66 -15.74 -7.45
N ALA A 415 5.06 -16.70 -8.28
CA ALA A 415 4.13 -17.50 -9.05
C ALA A 415 3.05 -18.12 -8.13
N PRO A 416 1.77 -18.03 -8.50
CA PRO A 416 0.70 -18.59 -7.68
C PRO A 416 0.87 -20.11 -7.57
N GLY A 417 0.65 -20.64 -6.36
CA GLY A 417 0.64 -22.07 -6.15
C GLY A 417 -0.63 -22.71 -6.72
N ARG A 418 -0.69 -24.05 -6.75
CA ARG A 418 -1.97 -24.73 -7.02
C ARG A 418 -2.94 -24.42 -5.87
N GLN A 419 -4.02 -23.71 -6.15
CA GLN A 419 -5.08 -23.43 -5.19
C GLN A 419 -5.96 -24.68 -5.01
N ALA A 420 -5.77 -25.42 -3.92
CA ALA A 420 -6.53 -26.63 -3.60
C ALA A 420 -7.85 -26.35 -2.89
N LEU A 421 -7.88 -25.32 -2.03
CA LEU A 421 -9.06 -24.87 -1.28
C LEU A 421 -9.21 -23.35 -1.43
N THR A 422 -10.39 -22.79 -1.15
CA THR A 422 -10.49 -21.32 -1.06
C THR A 422 -9.67 -20.82 0.14
N PRO A 423 -9.19 -19.56 0.14
CA PRO A 423 -8.49 -19.01 1.30
C PRO A 423 -9.32 -19.12 2.58
N ARG A 424 -10.64 -18.93 2.49
CA ARG A 424 -11.57 -19.08 3.62
C ARG A 424 -11.58 -20.53 4.13
N ASP A 425 -11.81 -21.51 3.26
CA ASP A 425 -11.98 -22.90 3.68
C ASP A 425 -10.71 -23.42 4.33
N ALA A 426 -9.54 -23.09 3.77
CA ALA A 426 -8.25 -23.48 4.34
C ALA A 426 -7.99 -22.81 5.70
N PHE A 427 -8.36 -21.54 5.87
CA PHE A 427 -8.17 -20.82 7.14
C PHE A 427 -9.03 -21.39 8.28
N PHE A 428 -10.25 -21.85 7.98
CA PHE A 428 -11.17 -22.43 8.96
C PHE A 428 -11.12 -23.96 9.06
N ALA A 429 -10.30 -24.61 8.25
CA ALA A 429 -10.16 -26.06 8.29
C ALA A 429 -9.44 -26.52 9.58
N PRO A 430 -9.68 -27.77 10.02
CA PRO A 430 -8.81 -28.42 11.00
C PRO A 430 -7.36 -28.42 10.50
N THR A 431 -6.40 -28.15 11.39
CA THR A 431 -4.98 -28.00 11.02
C THR A 431 -4.06 -28.93 11.81
N ARG A 432 -2.92 -29.28 11.21
CA ARG A 432 -1.76 -29.86 11.92
C ARG A 432 -0.49 -29.06 11.64
N LEU A 433 0.50 -29.18 12.53
CA LEU A 433 1.83 -28.60 12.33
C LEU A 433 2.74 -29.60 11.63
N VAL A 434 3.52 -29.11 10.68
CA VAL A 434 4.63 -29.85 10.03
C VAL A 434 5.89 -29.01 10.08
N SER A 435 7.07 -29.65 9.99
CA SER A 435 8.28 -28.87 9.79
C SER A 435 8.26 -28.18 8.41
N LEU A 436 8.95 -27.04 8.27
CA LEU A 436 9.05 -26.36 6.99
C LEU A 436 9.63 -27.26 5.87
N ALA A 437 10.51 -28.20 6.23
CA ALA A 437 11.08 -29.16 5.29
C ALA A 437 10.06 -30.19 4.77
N GLU A 438 9.04 -30.52 5.57
CA GLU A 438 7.98 -31.47 5.24
C GLU A 438 6.75 -30.80 4.61
N ALA A 439 6.72 -29.47 4.56
CA ALA A 439 5.56 -28.74 4.07
C ALA A 439 5.34 -28.85 2.55
N ALA A 440 6.37 -29.21 1.78
CA ALA A 440 6.25 -29.32 0.32
C ALA A 440 5.21 -30.38 -0.08
N GLY A 441 4.23 -30.00 -0.89
CA GLY A 441 3.10 -30.85 -1.30
C GLY A 441 1.86 -30.72 -0.42
N GLU A 442 1.97 -30.11 0.76
CA GLU A 442 0.86 -29.90 1.70
C GLU A 442 0.07 -28.62 1.38
N VAL A 443 -1.20 -28.56 1.82
CA VAL A 443 -2.06 -27.38 1.67
C VAL A 443 -1.90 -26.50 2.90
N VAL A 444 -1.43 -25.25 2.73
CA VAL A 444 -1.22 -24.34 3.86
C VAL A 444 -2.56 -23.81 4.39
N ALA A 445 -2.68 -23.68 5.72
CA ALA A 445 -3.86 -23.11 6.38
C ALA A 445 -3.63 -21.68 6.89
N GLU A 446 -2.40 -21.18 6.80
CA GLU A 446 -2.00 -19.86 7.29
C GLU A 446 -1.33 -19.04 6.19
N LEU A 447 -1.12 -17.76 6.50
CA LEU A 447 -0.58 -16.80 5.55
C LEU A 447 0.95 -16.71 5.70
N VAL A 448 1.72 -17.03 4.66
CA VAL A 448 3.18 -17.01 4.71
C VAL A 448 3.74 -15.81 3.97
N VAL A 449 4.10 -14.76 4.71
CA VAL A 449 4.49 -13.46 4.14
C VAL A 449 5.90 -13.06 4.61
N PRO A 450 6.92 -13.23 3.77
CA PRO A 450 8.21 -12.59 3.96
C PRO A 450 8.06 -11.08 4.06
N TYR A 451 8.73 -10.50 5.05
CA TYR A 451 8.71 -9.09 5.33
C TYR A 451 10.12 -8.55 5.52
N PRO A 452 10.50 -7.51 4.76
CA PRO A 452 9.79 -6.87 3.64
C PRO A 452 9.84 -7.70 2.34
N PRO A 453 9.04 -7.41 1.28
CA PRO A 453 8.08 -6.31 1.12
C PRO A 453 6.67 -6.60 1.67
N GLY A 454 6.42 -7.79 2.24
CA GLY A 454 5.07 -8.15 2.69
C GLY A 454 4.18 -8.73 1.59
N ILE A 455 4.77 -9.30 0.53
CA ILE A 455 4.05 -10.03 -0.52
C ILE A 455 3.91 -11.51 -0.11
N PRO A 456 2.69 -12.09 -0.13
CA PRO A 456 2.46 -13.49 0.21
C PRO A 456 3.18 -14.46 -0.73
N VAL A 457 4.04 -15.31 -0.18
CA VAL A 457 4.65 -16.42 -0.93
C VAL A 457 3.68 -17.59 -1.01
N VAL A 458 3.02 -17.89 0.11
CA VAL A 458 1.98 -18.91 0.20
C VAL A 458 0.75 -18.29 0.87
N ALA A 459 -0.39 -18.41 0.21
CA ALA A 459 -1.70 -18.03 0.74
C ALA A 459 -2.47 -19.27 1.22
N PRO A 460 -3.36 -19.14 2.22
CA PRO A 460 -4.23 -20.24 2.64
C PRO A 460 -4.90 -20.94 1.46
N GLY A 461 -4.88 -22.26 1.48
CA GLY A 461 -5.46 -23.13 0.44
C GLY A 461 -4.53 -23.42 -0.72
N GLU A 462 -3.35 -22.80 -0.80
CA GLU A 462 -2.33 -23.16 -1.78
C GLU A 462 -1.52 -24.38 -1.34
N VAL A 463 -1.14 -25.19 -2.33
CA VAL A 463 -0.12 -26.23 -2.17
C VAL A 463 1.26 -25.60 -2.13
N VAL A 464 2.01 -25.88 -1.06
CA VAL A 464 3.39 -25.42 -0.89
C VAL A 464 4.31 -26.18 -1.85
N THR A 465 5.22 -25.49 -2.53
CA THR A 465 6.22 -26.11 -3.42
C THR A 465 7.60 -26.15 -2.76
N ALA A 466 8.47 -27.06 -3.20
CA ALA A 466 9.85 -27.14 -2.72
C ALA A 466 10.62 -25.82 -2.94
N ALA A 467 10.44 -25.17 -4.09
CA ALA A 467 11.06 -23.87 -4.38
C ALA A 467 10.64 -22.77 -3.38
N LYS A 468 9.37 -22.75 -2.97
CA LYS A 468 8.86 -21.81 -1.96
C LYS A 468 9.44 -22.11 -0.58
N VAL A 469 9.58 -23.39 -0.21
CA VAL A 469 10.27 -23.81 1.03
C VAL A 469 11.72 -23.34 1.05
N ASP A 470 12.48 -23.59 -0.02
CA ASP A 470 13.88 -23.20 -0.11
C ASP A 470 14.07 -21.68 -0.04
N TYR A 471 13.20 -20.92 -0.68
CA TYR A 471 13.20 -19.47 -0.59
C TYR A 471 12.98 -18.98 0.84
N LEU A 472 11.93 -19.48 1.50
CA LEU A 472 11.58 -19.08 2.85
C LEU A 472 12.71 -19.37 3.84
N ARG A 473 13.40 -20.52 3.68
CA ARG A 473 14.60 -20.85 4.47
C ARG A 473 15.71 -19.83 4.28
N GLN A 474 15.95 -19.38 3.05
CA GLN A 474 16.97 -18.38 2.76
C GLN A 474 16.64 -17.00 3.33
N VAL A 475 15.37 -16.59 3.27
CA VAL A 475 14.90 -15.33 3.88
C VAL A 475 15.24 -15.32 5.38
N VAL A 476 14.83 -16.36 6.10
CA VAL A 476 15.07 -16.47 7.55
C VAL A 476 16.57 -16.56 7.85
N ALA A 477 17.33 -17.36 7.09
CA ALA A 477 18.78 -17.52 7.28
C ALA A 477 19.57 -16.21 7.08
N ARG A 478 19.02 -15.26 6.32
CA ARG A 478 19.64 -13.95 6.05
C ARG A 478 19.07 -12.82 6.92
N GLY A 479 18.23 -13.15 7.90
CA GLY A 479 17.69 -12.21 8.88
C GLY A 479 16.37 -11.54 8.47
N GLY A 480 15.73 -12.00 7.39
CA GLY A 480 14.39 -11.58 7.03
C GLY A 480 13.34 -12.14 8.00
N LEU A 481 12.24 -11.43 8.16
CA LEU A 481 11.12 -11.84 9.02
C LEU A 481 10.02 -12.47 8.17
N VAL A 482 9.23 -13.37 8.77
CA VAL A 482 8.01 -13.90 8.14
C VAL A 482 6.84 -13.60 9.05
N ARG A 483 5.77 -13.03 8.48
CA ARG A 483 4.54 -12.64 9.16
C ARG A 483 3.35 -13.46 8.64
N GLY A 484 2.28 -13.48 9.42
CA GLY A 484 1.04 -14.21 9.10
C GLY A 484 1.06 -15.70 9.49
N VAL A 485 2.22 -16.20 9.92
CA VAL A 485 2.43 -17.57 10.39
C VAL A 485 2.31 -17.66 11.91
N ALA A 486 1.85 -18.80 12.40
CA ALA A 486 1.77 -19.09 13.84
C ALA A 486 3.16 -19.22 14.50
N ASP A 487 4.16 -19.69 13.75
CA ASP A 487 5.56 -19.75 14.17
C ASP A 487 6.40 -18.72 13.38
N PRO A 488 6.71 -17.54 13.97
CA PRO A 488 7.50 -16.51 13.30
C PRO A 488 8.94 -16.92 12.96
N THR A 489 9.46 -18.00 13.57
CA THR A 489 10.79 -18.54 13.24
C THR A 489 10.76 -19.47 12.03
N LEU A 490 9.56 -19.81 11.56
CA LEU A 490 9.30 -20.66 10.41
C LEU A 490 9.95 -22.06 10.52
N ARG A 491 10.09 -22.58 11.75
CA ARG A 491 10.50 -23.98 11.96
C ARG A 491 9.34 -24.91 11.61
N THR A 492 8.12 -24.45 11.88
CA THR A 492 6.88 -25.17 11.55
C THR A 492 5.94 -24.33 10.69
N LEU A 493 5.05 -25.01 9.98
CA LEU A 493 3.94 -24.43 9.24
C LEU A 493 2.64 -25.13 9.62
N ARG A 494 1.54 -24.37 9.67
CA ARG A 494 0.18 -24.93 9.76
C ARG A 494 -0.32 -25.32 8.38
N ILE A 495 -0.65 -26.59 8.26
CA ILE A 495 -1.28 -27.15 7.06
C ILE A 495 -2.66 -27.70 7.39
N VAL A 496 -3.49 -27.84 6.36
CA VAL A 496 -4.82 -28.46 6.46
C VAL A 496 -4.66 -29.93 6.82
N ALA A 497 -5.40 -30.39 7.83
CA ALA A 497 -5.42 -31.80 8.21
C ALA A 497 -6.17 -32.64 7.15
N PRO A 498 -5.80 -33.92 6.96
CA PRO A 498 -6.44 -34.82 5.99
C PRO A 498 -7.94 -35.00 6.17
#